data_AF-A0A946YR38-F1
#
_entry.id   AF-A0A946YR38-F1
#
_cell.length_a   1.000
_cell.length_b   1.000
_cell.length_c   1.000
_cell.angle_alpha   90.00
_cell.angle_beta   90.00
_cell.angle_gamma   90.00
#
_symmetry.space_group_name_H-M   'P 1'
#
loop_
_entity.id
_entity.type
_entity.pdbx_description
1 polymer ?
#
loop_
_entity_poly.entity_id
_entity_poly.type
_entity_poly.pdbx_seq_one_letter_code
_entity_poly.pdbx_strand_id
1 'polypeptide(L)' 'MLILTRKIGEKILIAEEIEVTVLHVSGGQVKLGIDAPSEVSIMREELLLNDRGDLDD' A
#
# COMPACT_ATOMS: atom_id res chain seq x y z
N MET A 1 -10.64 -4.74 -11.34
CA MET A 1 -10.74 -3.73 -10.27
C MET A 1 -11.83 -4.17 -9.30
N LEU A 2 -11.49 -4.36 -8.03
CA LEU A 2 -12.44 -4.68 -6.96
C LEU A 2 -12.60 -3.43 -6.09
N ILE A 3 -13.83 -3.01 -5.81
CA ILE A 3 -14.11 -1.81 -5.01
C ILE A 3 -14.69 -2.24 -3.67
N LEU A 4 -14.02 -1.83 -2.59
CA LEU A 4 -14.41 -2.14 -1.21
C LEU A 4 -14.42 -0.85 -0.39
N THR A 5 -15.50 -0.62 0.35
CA THR A 5 -15.58 0.48 1.31
C THR A 5 -15.27 -0.06 2.70
N ARG A 6 -14.26 0.50 3.36
CA ARG A 6 -13.83 0.11 4.71
C ARG A 6 -13.90 1.31 5.64
N LYS A 7 -14.27 1.07 6.89
CA LYS A 7 -14.19 2.03 8.00
C LYS A 7 -12.82 1.97 8.65
N ILE A 8 -12.51 2.99 9.46
CA ILE A 8 -11.31 3.02 10.30
C ILE A 8 -11.30 1.78 11.21
N GLY A 9 -10.19 1.07 11.25
CA GLY A 9 -10.00 -0.18 12.00
C GLY A 9 -10.39 -1.44 11.22
N GLU A 10 -11.02 -1.32 10.06
CA GLU A 10 -11.24 -2.48 9.19
C GLU A 10 -10.01 -2.79 8.34
N LYS A 11 -9.91 -4.06 7.98
CA LYS A 11 -8.78 -4.63 7.25
C LYS A 11 -9.20 -5.41 6.03
N ILE A 12 -8.28 -5.47 5.07
CA ILE A 12 -8.41 -6.13 3.77
C ILE A 12 -7.27 -7.15 3.70
N LEU A 13 -7.61 -8.41 3.49
CA LEU A 13 -6.63 -9.48 3.32
C LEU A 13 -6.46 -9.78 1.82
N ILE A 14 -5.23 -9.78 1.35
CA ILE A 14 -4.85 -10.09 -0.03
C ILE A 14 -3.90 -11.29 -0.01
N ALA A 15 -4.19 -12.32 -0.81
CA ALA A 15 -3.36 -13.52 -0.95
C ALA A 15 -3.01 -14.20 0.38
N GLU A 16 -3.87 -14.07 1.41
CA GLU A 16 -3.74 -14.65 2.75
C GLU A 16 -2.55 -14.17 3.60
N GLU A 17 -1.60 -13.44 3.03
CA GLU A 17 -0.39 -12.98 3.71
C GLU A 17 -0.26 -11.46 3.80
N ILE A 18 -1.01 -10.71 2.99
CA ILE A 18 -0.94 -9.25 2.94
C ILE A 18 -2.18 -8.68 3.63
N GLU A 19 -1.99 -8.00 4.77
CA GLU A 19 -3.04 -7.33 5.52
C GLU A 19 -2.94 -5.80 5.33
N VAL A 20 -3.97 -5.20 4.75
CA VAL A 20 -4.10 -3.74 4.61
C VAL A 20 -5.14 -3.23 5.58
N THR A 21 -4.71 -2.43 6.56
CA THR A 21 -5.58 -1.88 7.61
C THR A 21 -5.77 -0.37 7.42
N VAL A 22 -7.02 0.09 7.51
CA VAL A 22 -7.33 1.54 7.51
C VAL A 22 -7.11 2.09 8.92
N LEU A 23 -5.96 2.71 9.15
CA LEU A 23 -5.59 3.22 10.47
C LEU A 23 -6.31 4.53 10.82
N HIS A 24 -6.47 5.42 9.85
CA HIS A 24 -7.10 6.72 10.09
C HIS A 24 -7.57 7.36 8.79
N VAL A 25 -8.64 8.15 8.85
CA VAL A 25 -9.12 8.98 7.74
C VAL A 25 -9.32 10.39 8.27
N SER A 26 -8.62 11.37 7.69
CA SER A 26 -8.75 12.77 8.07
C SER A 26 -8.47 13.68 6.89
N GLY A 27 -9.34 14.67 6.65
CA GLY A 27 -9.11 15.71 5.64
C GLY A 27 -8.86 15.20 4.22
N GLY A 28 -9.43 14.05 3.84
CA GLY A 28 -9.20 13.42 2.54
C GLY A 28 -7.90 12.59 2.45
N GLN A 29 -7.10 12.55 3.51
CA GLN A 29 -5.95 11.66 3.63
C GLN A 29 -6.34 10.39 4.39
N VAL A 30 -5.79 9.27 3.96
CA VAL A 30 -5.99 7.96 4.59
C VAL A 30 -4.64 7.43 5.03
N LYS A 31 -4.53 7.05 6.30
CA LYS A 31 -3.41 6.26 6.80
C LYS A 31 -3.73 4.79 6.60
N LEU A 32 -2.91 4.13 5.81
CA LEU A 32 -2.98 2.69 5.57
C LEU A 32 -1.80 2.04 6.28
N GLY A 33 -2.07 1.02 7.09
CA GLY A 33 -1.06 0.07 7.55
C GLY A 33 -1.03 -1.09 6.57
N ILE A 34 0.16 -1.47 6.09
CA ILE A 34 0.33 -2.61 5.20
C ILE A 34 1.29 -3.56 5.91
N ASP A 35 0.79 -4.73 6.24
CA ASP A 35 1.56 -5.84 6.78
C ASP A 35 1.71 -6.88 5.66
N ALA A 36 2.93 -7.23 5.31
CA ALA A 36 3.22 -8.21 4.27
C ALA A 36 4.55 -8.92 4.59
N PRO A 37 4.73 -10.17 4.13
CA PRO A 37 5.99 -10.88 4.29
C PRO A 37 7.13 -10.16 3.53
N SER A 38 8.37 -10.37 3.97
CA SER A 38 9.56 -9.71 3.40
C SER A 38 9.84 -10.03 1.93
N GLU A 39 9.20 -11.05 1.38
CA GLU A 39 9.25 -11.38 -0.05
C GLU A 39 8.45 -10.36 -0.90
N VAL A 40 7.49 -9.66 -0.29
CA VAL A 40 6.64 -8.68 -0.97
C VAL A 40 7.23 -7.28 -0.79
N SER A 41 7.74 -6.70 -1.87
CA SER A 41 8.20 -5.32 -1.90
C SER A 41 7.02 -4.34 -1.86
N ILE A 42 6.91 -3.56 -0.77
CA ILE A 42 5.95 -2.47 -0.64
C ILE A 42 6.64 -1.15 -1.01
N MET A 43 6.24 -0.55 -2.11
CA MET A 43 6.80 0.71 -2.60
C MET A 43 5.70 1.74 -2.80
N ARG A 44 6.04 3.02 -2.63
CA ARG A 44 5.15 4.12 -2.98
C ARG A 44 5.23 4.33 -4.48
N GLU A 45 4.08 4.38 -5.14
CA GLU A 45 4.01 4.51 -6.59
C GLU A 45 4.78 5.73 -7.09
N GLU A 46 4.73 6.86 -6.37
CA GLU A 46 5.45 8.06 -6.77
C GLU A 46 6.98 7.90 -6.80
N LEU A 47 7.54 6.92 -6.08
CA LEU A 47 8.97 6.67 -6.05
C LEU A 47 9.44 5.73 -7.17
N LEU A 48 8.53 4.97 -7.79
CA LEU A 48 8.87 4.02 -8.86
C LEU A 48 9.35 4.72 -10.15
N LEU A 49 8.91 5.96 -10.39
CA LEU A 49 9.29 6.70 -11.61
C LEU A 49 10.73 7.20 -11.60
N ASN A 50 11.36 7.34 -10.42
CA ASN A 50 12.69 7.94 -10.32
C ASN A 50 13.86 6.95 -10.47
N ASP A 51 13.60 5.63 -10.43
CA ASP A 51 14.66 4.61 -10.39
C ASP A 51 15.12 4.14 -11.78
N ARG A 52 14.49 4.62 -12.87
CA ARG A 52 14.84 4.24 -14.26
C ARG A 52 15.93 5.11 -14.90
N GLY A 53 16.63 5.94 -14.12
CA GLY A 53 17.49 7.02 -14.64
C GLY A 53 19.00 6.76 -14.70
N ASP A 54 19.52 5.61 -14.29
CA ASP A 54 20.97 5.42 -14.11
C ASP A 54 21.51 4.16 -14.84
N LEU A 55 21.20 4.05 -16.14
CA LEU A 55 21.76 3.02 -17.03
C LEU A 55 22.56 3.61 -18.21
N ASP A 56 23.05 4.84 -18.05
CA ASP A 56 24.01 5.47 -18.97
C ASP A 56 25.35 5.73 -18.24
N ASP A 57 26.08 4.66 -17.93
CA ASP A 57 27.57 4.63 -17.96
C ASP A 57 28.08 3.24 -18.36
#